data_AF-A0A2V9TD98-F1
#
_entry.id   AF-A0A2V9TD98-F1
#
_cell.length_a   1.000
_cell.length_b   1.000
_cell.length_c   1.000
_cell.angle_alpha   90.00
_cell.angle_beta   90.00
_cell.angle_gamma   90.00
#
_symmetry.space_group_name_H-M   'P 1'
#
loop_
_entity.id
_entity.type
_entity.pdbx_description
1 polymer ?
#
loop_
_entity_poly.entity_id
_entity_poly.type
_entity_poly.pdbx_seq_one_letter_code
_entity_poly.pdbx_strand_id
1 'polypeptide(L)'
;HEKVEHINLDLTVAMVTVVGQNMRGISGIAGRTFGALGRENVNIIAIAQGSSECNISFVVPQKDMKAALMTTHREFQLGALNSQVFPISGARNRPAVWYYESGRQTADAD
;
A
#
# COMPACT_ATOMS: atom_id res chain seq x y z
N HIS A 1 -0.10 -14.14 -32.93
CA HIS A 1 0.79 -14.36 -31.78
C HIS A 1 1.65 -13.11 -31.62
N GLU A 2 1.28 -12.22 -30.71
CA GLU A 2 2.09 -11.05 -30.40
C GLU A 2 3.34 -11.49 -29.63
N LYS A 3 4.52 -11.12 -30.14
CA LYS A 3 5.79 -11.38 -29.47
C LYS A 3 6.03 -10.24 -28.48
N VAL A 4 6.45 -10.58 -27.26
CA VAL A 4 6.99 -9.60 -26.31
C VAL A 4 8.25 -8.99 -26.94
N GLU A 5 8.24 -7.68 -27.18
CA GLU A 5 9.37 -6.97 -27.81
C GLU A 5 10.50 -6.71 -26.81
N HIS A 6 10.17 -6.28 -25.58
CA HIS A 6 11.15 -5.90 -24.56
C HIS A 6 10.67 -6.22 -23.14
N ILE A 7 11.60 -6.62 -22.27
CA ILE A 7 11.39 -6.84 -20.83
C ILE A 7 12.33 -5.89 -20.09
N ASN A 8 11.75 -4.98 -19.30
CA ASN A 8 12.51 -4.00 -18.51
C ASN A 8 12.31 -4.27 -17.02
N LEU A 9 13.36 -4.03 -16.24
CA LEU A 9 13.36 -4.15 -14.80
C LEU A 9 13.58 -2.77 -14.19
N ASP A 10 12.64 -2.31 -13.37
CA ASP A 10 12.73 -1.04 -12.66
C ASP A 10 12.81 -1.31 -11.14
N LEU A 11 13.94 -0.92 -10.55
CA LEU A 11 14.20 -1.04 -9.11
C LEU A 11 13.90 0.25 -8.34
N THR A 12 13.45 1.30 -9.04
CA THR A 12 13.20 2.65 -8.49
C THR A 12 11.73 2.90 -8.21
N VAL A 13 10.95 1.83 -8.09
CA VAL A 13 9.51 1.85 -7.80
C VAL A 13 9.19 1.17 -6.48
N ALA A 14 8.07 1.53 -5.87
CA ALA A 14 7.54 0.91 -4.67
C ALA A 14 6.10 0.48 -4.91
N MET A 15 5.71 -0.67 -4.33
CA MET A 15 4.32 -1.14 -4.34
C MET A 15 3.69 -0.90 -2.98
N VAL A 16 2.49 -0.33 -2.98
CA VAL A 16 1.66 -0.12 -1.79
C VAL A 16 0.36 -0.90 -1.98
N THR A 17 -0.07 -1.63 -0.96
CA THR A 17 -1.30 -2.41 -0.99
C THR A 17 -2.23 -1.99 0.14
N VAL A 18 -3.44 -1.56 -0.21
CA VAL A 18 -4.55 -1.41 0.73
C VAL A 18 -5.20 -2.77 0.89
N VAL A 19 -5.30 -3.27 2.13
CA VAL A 19 -5.90 -4.57 2.45
C VAL A 19 -7.01 -4.38 3.46
N GLY A 20 -8.16 -5.01 3.22
CA GLY A 20 -9.28 -5.01 4.15
C GLY A 20 -10.26 -6.14 3.88
N GLN A 21 -10.63 -6.88 4.93
CA GLN A 21 -11.57 -8.00 4.82
C GLN A 21 -12.97 -7.55 4.34
N ASN A 22 -13.34 -6.29 4.61
CA ASN A 22 -14.64 -5.71 4.23
C ASN A 22 -14.56 -4.76 3.02
N MET A 23 -13.51 -4.82 2.20
CA MET A 23 -13.48 -4.04 0.96
C MET A 23 -14.49 -4.55 -0.09
N ARG A 24 -14.77 -5.86 -0.08
CA ARG A 24 -15.79 -6.48 -0.92
C ARG A 24 -17.18 -5.92 -0.56
N GLY A 25 -17.92 -5.47 -1.57
CA GLY A 25 -19.28 -4.94 -1.42
C GLY A 25 -19.37 -3.50 -0.92
N ILE A 26 -18.25 -2.85 -0.56
CA ILE A 26 -18.19 -1.42 -0.26
C ILE A 26 -17.66 -0.69 -1.50
N SER A 27 -18.56 -0.04 -2.22
CA SER A 27 -18.18 0.78 -3.36
C SER A 27 -17.40 2.02 -2.94
N GLY A 28 -16.53 2.50 -3.81
CA GLY A 28 -15.81 3.77 -3.61
C GLY A 28 -14.48 3.66 -2.86
N ILE A 29 -14.06 2.51 -2.34
CA ILE A 29 -12.74 2.35 -1.70
C ILE A 29 -11.61 2.69 -2.68
N ALA A 30 -11.65 2.16 -3.91
CA ALA A 30 -10.68 2.50 -4.94
C ALA A 30 -10.68 4.00 -5.29
N GLY A 31 -11.86 4.60 -5.45
CA GLY A 31 -12.01 6.02 -5.76
C GLY A 31 -11.48 6.92 -4.64
N ARG A 32 -11.72 6.55 -3.38
CA ARG A 32 -11.15 7.24 -2.21
C ARG A 32 -9.63 7.15 -2.19
N THR A 33 -9.08 5.94 -2.36
CA THR A 33 -7.62 5.72 -2.41
C THR A 33 -6.97 6.58 -3.49
N PHE A 34 -7.40 6.46 -4.75
CA PHE A 34 -6.77 7.16 -5.86
C PHE A 34 -7.07 8.67 -5.85
N GLY A 35 -8.25 9.06 -5.38
CA GLY A 35 -8.59 10.47 -5.16
C GLY A 35 -7.71 11.13 -4.10
N ALA A 36 -7.41 10.43 -3.01
CA ALA A 36 -6.50 10.92 -1.98
C ALA A 36 -5.06 11.08 -2.51
N LEU A 37 -4.55 10.06 -3.19
CA LEU A 37 -3.22 10.10 -3.83
C LEU A 37 -3.11 11.23 -4.85
N GLY A 38 -4.15 11.45 -5.66
CA GLY A 38 -4.20 12.55 -6.62
C GLY A 38 -4.17 13.94 -5.96
N ARG A 39 -4.87 14.13 -4.83
CA ARG A 39 -4.83 15.40 -4.07
C ARG A 39 -3.45 15.72 -3.51
N GLU A 40 -2.66 14.70 -3.20
CA GLU A 40 -1.29 14.83 -2.67
C GLU A 40 -0.22 14.77 -3.78
N ASN A 41 -0.63 14.84 -5.06
CA ASN A 41 0.24 14.80 -6.24
C ASN A 41 1.14 13.55 -6.30
N VAL A 42 0.66 12.40 -5.81
CA VAL A 42 1.38 11.13 -5.90
C VAL A 42 1.09 10.46 -7.25
N ASN A 43 2.12 10.26 -8.06
CA ASN A 43 1.98 9.60 -9.36
C ASN A 43 1.85 8.08 -9.20
N ILE A 44 0.90 7.48 -9.93
CA ILE A 44 0.67 6.03 -9.94
C ILE A 44 1.14 5.47 -11.28
N ILE A 45 2.04 4.49 -11.23
CA ILE A 45 2.65 3.83 -12.38
C ILE A 45 1.79 2.64 -12.84
N ALA A 46 1.28 1.87 -11.90
CA ALA A 46 0.47 0.68 -12.17
C ALA A 46 -0.55 0.44 -11.07
N ILE A 47 -1.67 -0.19 -11.43
CA ILE A 47 -2.76 -0.57 -10.52
C ILE A 47 -3.08 -2.04 -10.75
N ALA A 48 -3.24 -2.80 -9.67
CA ALA A 48 -3.72 -4.17 -9.69
C ALA A 48 -4.72 -4.38 -8.54
N GLN A 49 -5.81 -5.09 -8.81
CA GLN A 49 -6.79 -5.45 -7.81
C GLN A 49 -7.07 -6.95 -7.90
N GLY A 50 -6.92 -7.67 -6.78
CA GLY A 50 -7.23 -9.09 -6.74
C GLY A 50 -8.72 -9.34 -6.87
N SER A 51 -9.14 -10.40 -7.58
CA SER A 51 -10.55 -10.75 -7.82
C SER A 51 -11.37 -11.03 -6.54
N SER A 52 -10.71 -11.21 -5.39
CA SER A 52 -11.39 -11.29 -4.11
C SER A 52 -11.99 -9.96 -3.65
N GLU A 53 -11.56 -8.84 -4.24
CA GLU A 53 -11.87 -7.45 -3.86
C GLU A 53 -11.39 -7.08 -2.45
N CYS A 54 -10.55 -7.91 -1.83
CA CYS A 54 -10.04 -7.67 -0.48
C CYS A 54 -8.75 -6.83 -0.47
N ASN A 55 -8.21 -6.49 -1.64
CA ASN A 55 -7.00 -5.68 -1.77
C ASN A 55 -7.00 -4.83 -3.04
N ILE A 56 -6.31 -3.70 -2.96
CA ILE A 56 -5.91 -2.87 -4.10
C ILE A 56 -4.42 -2.59 -3.95
N SER A 57 -3.63 -3.04 -4.90
CA SER A 57 -2.19 -2.75 -5.02
C SER A 57 -1.96 -1.68 -6.07
N PHE A 58 -1.03 -0.77 -5.79
CA PHE A 58 -0.60 0.22 -6.76
C PHE A 58 0.90 0.47 -6.64
N VAL A 59 1.51 0.84 -7.75
CA VAL A 59 2.96 1.11 -7.85
C VAL A 59 3.17 2.61 -7.98
N VAL A 60 4.11 3.15 -7.22
CA VAL A 60 4.52 4.56 -7.22
C VAL A 60 6.03 4.67 -7.38
N PRO A 61 6.58 5.81 -7.81
CA PRO A 61 8.01 6.06 -7.69
C PRO A 61 8.48 5.86 -6.25
N GLN A 62 9.64 5.24 -6.03
CA GLN A 62 10.13 4.94 -4.68
C GLN A 62 10.27 6.19 -3.80
N LYS A 63 10.60 7.34 -4.41
CA LYS A 63 10.64 8.66 -3.76
C LYS A 63 9.29 9.08 -3.15
N ASP A 64 8.17 8.64 -3.72
CA ASP A 64 6.82 9.02 -3.33
C ASP A 64 6.18 8.01 -2.36
N MET A 65 6.88 6.91 -2.06
CA MET A 65 6.41 5.83 -1.19
C MET A 65 5.88 6.35 0.16
N LYS A 66 6.63 7.24 0.82
CA LYS A 66 6.23 7.78 2.13
C LYS A 66 4.97 8.64 2.03
N ALA A 67 4.88 9.47 0.98
CA ALA A 67 3.70 10.29 0.74
C ALA A 67 2.47 9.41 0.44
N ALA A 68 2.63 8.40 -0.41
CA ALA A 68 1.59 7.44 -0.75
C ALA A 68 1.04 6.71 0.50
N LEU A 69 1.95 6.24 1.35
CA LEU A 69 1.61 5.54 2.59
C LEU A 69 0.86 6.45 3.56
N MET A 70 1.41 7.62 3.87
CA MET A 70 0.79 8.57 4.82
C MET A 70 -0.58 9.05 4.32
N THR A 71 -0.71 9.31 3.02
CA THR A 71 -1.96 9.71 2.38
C THR A 71 -3.02 8.63 2.52
N THR A 72 -2.65 7.38 2.25
CA THR A 72 -3.55 6.22 2.37
C THR A 72 -3.98 6.00 3.82
N HIS A 73 -3.04 6.04 4.77
CA HIS A 73 -3.35 5.94 6.20
C HIS A 73 -4.31 7.03 6.66
N ARG A 74 -4.06 8.29 6.25
CA ARG A 74 -4.92 9.43 6.59
C ARG A 74 -6.32 9.29 5.98
N GLU A 75 -6.43 8.92 4.71
CA GLU A 75 -7.71 8.77 4.00
C GLU A 75 -8.63 7.73 4.67
N PHE A 76 -8.05 6.64 5.16
CA PHE A 76 -8.80 5.58 5.86
C PHE A 76 -8.81 5.71 7.39
N GLN A 77 -8.28 6.81 7.93
CA GLN A 77 -8.22 7.09 9.37
C GLN A 77 -7.54 5.96 10.17
N LEU A 78 -6.62 5.24 9.52
CA LEU A 78 -5.81 4.19 10.14
C LEU A 78 -4.74 4.91 10.96
N GLY A 79 -5.00 5.07 12.27
CA GLY A 79 -4.26 5.95 13.18
C GLY A 79 -2.74 5.95 13.01
N ALA A 80 -2.13 7.12 13.20
CA ALA A 80 -0.69 7.36 13.03
C ALA A 80 0.20 6.81 14.17
N LEU A 81 -0.38 6.08 15.13
CA LEU A 81 0.36 5.56 16.28
C LEU A 81 0.72 4.10 16.03
N ASN A 82 2.02 3.85 15.96
CA ASN A 82 2.68 2.54 15.87
C ASN A 82 2.52 1.79 14.53
N SER A 83 2.82 2.44 13.41
CA SER A 83 3.21 1.71 12.19
C SER A 83 4.53 0.97 12.46
N GLN A 84 4.44 -0.23 13.01
CA GLN A 84 5.61 -1.08 13.20
C GLN A 84 6.04 -1.62 11.85
N VAL A 85 7.24 -1.23 11.43
CA VAL A 85 7.91 -1.83 10.27
C VAL A 85 8.51 -3.14 10.75
N PHE A 86 7.95 -4.26 10.32
CA PHE A 86 8.59 -5.54 10.54
C PHE A 86 9.53 -5.82 9.37
N PRO A 87 10.86 -5.72 9.56
CA PRO A 87 11.78 -6.25 8.59
C PRO A 87 11.59 -7.77 8.56
N ILE A 88 11.14 -8.27 7.43
CA ILE A 88 11.11 -9.69 7.13
C ILE A 88 12.55 -10.14 6.92
N SER A 89 13.20 -10.54 8.01
CA SER A 89 14.60 -10.96 8.04
C SER A 89 14.85 -12.11 7.06
N GLY A 90 15.88 -11.98 6.22
CA GLY A 90 16.40 -13.08 5.39
C GLY A 90 16.19 -13.01 3.87
N ALA A 91 15.62 -11.95 3.28
CA ALA A 91 15.67 -11.84 1.80
C ALA A 91 16.14 -10.48 1.28
N ARG A 92 17.04 -10.56 0.28
CA ARG A 92 17.83 -9.47 -0.30
C ARG A 92 17.00 -8.35 -0.98
N ASN A 93 15.69 -8.51 -1.14
CA ASN A 93 14.84 -7.57 -1.87
C ASN A 93 13.34 -7.77 -1.53
N ARG A 94 12.87 -7.35 -0.34
CA ARG A 94 11.46 -7.57 0.07
C ARG A 94 10.67 -6.26 0.25
N PRO A 95 9.37 -6.25 -0.10
CA PRO A 95 8.48 -5.12 0.19
C PRO A 95 8.40 -4.91 1.70
N ALA A 96 8.51 -3.66 2.15
CA ALA A 96 8.15 -3.30 3.51
C ALA A 96 6.63 -3.49 3.66
N VAL A 97 6.22 -4.26 4.68
CA VAL A 97 4.82 -4.46 5.02
C VAL A 97 4.53 -3.62 6.25
N TRP A 98 3.58 -2.71 6.13
CA TRP A 98 3.10 -1.89 7.24
C TRP A 98 1.76 -2.46 7.71
N TYR A 99 1.67 -2.80 8.99
CA TYR A 99 0.43 -3.24 9.62
C TYR A 99 -0.18 -2.13 10.46
N TYR A 100 -1.50 -2.06 10.46
CA TYR A 100 -2.29 -1.31 11.43
C TYR A 100 -3.19 -2.30 12.17
N GLU A 101 -3.17 -2.27 13.49
CA GLU A 101 -3.97 -3.14 14.35
C GLU A 101 -4.79 -2.26 15.30
N SER A 102 -6.11 -2.22 15.12
CA SER A 102 -6.99 -1.49 16.04
C SER A 102 -7.23 -2.33 17.29
N GLY A 103 -6.40 -2.20 18.34
CA GLY A 103 -6.78 -2.77 19.65
C GLY A 103 -5.69 -3.16 20.65
N ARG A 104 -4.38 -2.99 20.40
CA ARG A 104 -3.38 -3.26 21.45
C ARG A 104 -3.00 -2.00 22.22
N GLN A 105 -3.70 -1.78 23.34
CA GLN A 105 -3.13 -1.06 24.48
C GLN A 105 -2.14 -2.04 25.13
N THR A 106 -0.84 -1.92 24.86
CA THR A 106 0.16 -2.73 25.55
C THR A 106 0.30 -2.19 26.96
N ALA A 107 -0.37 -2.87 27.90
CA ALA A 107 0.06 -2.90 29.29
C ALA A 107 1.39 -3.67 29.39
N ASP A 108 2.24 -3.16 30.27
CA ASP A 108 3.45 -3.73 30.89
C ASP A 108 4.69 -4.04 30.04
N ALA A 109 5.79 -3.36 30.40
CA ALA A 109 6.82 -4.02 31.20
C ALA A 109 7.52 -2.97 32.10
N ASP A 110 7.75 -3.37 33.36
CA ASP A 110 8.55 -2.71 34.40
C ASP A 110 9.93 -2.20 33.92
#